data_AF-A0A9P9HJI0-F1
#
_entry.id   AF-A0A9P9HJI0-F1
#
_cell.length_a   1.000
_cell.length_b   1.000
_cell.length_c   1.000
_cell.angle_alpha   90.00
_cell.angle_beta   90.00
_cell.angle_gamma   90.00
#
_symmetry.space_group_name_H-M   'P 1'
#
loop_
_entity.id
_entity.type
_entity.pdbx_description
1 polymer ?
#
loop_
_entity_poly.entity_id
_entity_poly.type
_entity_poly.pdbx_seq_one_letter_code
_entity_poly.pdbx_strand_id
1 'polypeptide(L)'
;MSSTVPPKTAFDSALEGATAELVEGLAAEIEQLKAHLGEERHARLQQQERHEQDIKELKDTLGHLHAQMAPLPRASQHPDPIWANCGSLDHKMDHCLHVPEGLHGCILCNNVDHDTDVCALFTAMSFKDQIQLLIYQLGSMPALKTEKPWAKWLGEWSIRPDSRGVDGSFSMPARLPWGQAFTIDLACRPHGHECQALQKECDQHKDTGLLPIDPASVFAGF
;
A
#
# COMPACT_ATOMS: atom_id res chain seq x y z
N MET A 1 86.08 -18.88 5.28
CA MET A 1 85.72 -17.67 6.04
C MET A 1 84.59 -18.07 6.98
N SER A 2 84.89 -18.37 8.25
CA SER A 2 83.87 -18.75 9.24
C SER A 2 83.24 -17.48 9.80
N SER A 3 81.94 -17.31 9.58
CA SER A 3 81.15 -16.22 10.16
C SER A 3 80.76 -16.60 11.58
N THR A 4 81.38 -15.95 12.56
CA THR A 4 81.04 -16.05 13.98
C THR A 4 79.88 -15.10 14.28
N VAL A 5 78.71 -15.65 14.58
CA VAL A 5 77.54 -14.89 15.02
C VAL A 5 77.81 -14.32 16.43
N PRO A 6 77.62 -13.02 16.68
CA PRO A 6 77.83 -12.43 18.00
C PRO A 6 76.84 -13.00 19.03
N PRO A 7 77.24 -13.16 20.30
CA PRO A 7 76.36 -13.69 21.34
C PRO A 7 75.19 -12.73 21.60
N LYS A 8 73.97 -13.27 21.62
CA LYS A 8 72.75 -12.53 22.01
C LYS A 8 72.96 -11.86 23.36
N THR A 9 72.58 -10.60 23.47
CA THR A 9 72.66 -9.87 24.74
C THR A 9 71.52 -10.28 25.67
N ALA A 10 71.67 -10.08 26.98
CA ALA A 10 70.60 -10.34 27.95
C ALA A 10 69.32 -9.52 27.64
N PHE A 11 69.48 -8.36 27.00
CA PHE A 11 68.40 -7.51 26.53
C PHE A 11 67.60 -8.18 25.39
N ASP A 12 68.27 -8.81 24.43
CA ASP A 12 67.61 -9.51 23.32
C ASP A 12 66.78 -10.70 23.83
N SER A 13 67.29 -11.42 24.83
CA SER A 13 66.56 -12.54 25.44
C SER A 13 65.34 -12.07 26.25
N ALA A 14 65.45 -10.93 26.95
CA ALA A 14 64.34 -10.34 27.69
C ALA A 14 63.25 -9.78 26.76
N LEU A 15 63.65 -9.18 25.63
CA LEU A 15 62.73 -8.68 24.61
C LEU A 15 62.00 -9.83 23.91
N GLU A 16 62.70 -10.91 23.56
CA GLU A 16 62.09 -12.11 22.97
C GLU A 16 61.08 -12.75 23.94
N GLY A 17 61.41 -12.85 25.23
CA GLY A 17 60.48 -13.34 26.26
C GLY A 17 59.22 -12.47 26.41
N ALA A 18 59.39 -11.15 26.51
CA ALA A 18 58.27 -10.22 26.60
C ALA A 18 57.37 -10.24 25.35
N THR A 19 57.96 -10.40 24.15
CA THR A 19 57.18 -10.55 22.91
C THR A 19 56.41 -11.87 22.86
N ALA A 20 56.98 -12.96 23.37
CA ALA A 20 56.31 -14.26 23.40
C ALA A 20 55.09 -14.24 24.32
N GLU A 21 55.21 -13.67 25.53
CA GLU A 21 54.09 -13.51 26.47
C GLU A 21 52.95 -12.67 25.88
N LEU A 22 53.27 -11.60 25.15
CA LEU A 22 52.29 -10.74 24.48
C LEU A 22 51.56 -11.46 23.35
N VAL A 23 52.26 -12.27 22.58
CA VAL A 23 51.69 -13.09 21.50
C VAL A 23 50.78 -14.19 22.06
N GLU A 24 51.19 -14.86 23.14
CA GLU A 24 50.36 -15.86 23.82
C GLU A 24 49.09 -15.23 24.43
N GLY A 25 49.20 -14.04 25.04
CA GLY A 25 48.06 -13.30 25.55
C GLY A 25 47.05 -12.92 24.46
N LEU A 26 47.53 -12.39 23.33
CA LEU A 26 46.69 -12.06 22.18
C LEU A 26 46.05 -13.31 21.56
N ALA A 27 46.79 -14.43 21.48
CA ALA A 27 46.24 -15.68 20.97
C ALA A 27 45.08 -16.19 21.85
N ALA A 28 45.23 -16.12 23.17
CA ALA A 28 44.17 -16.48 24.11
C ALA A 28 42.92 -15.57 23.97
N GLU A 29 43.13 -14.26 23.81
CA GLU A 29 42.04 -13.30 23.61
C GLU A 29 41.30 -13.53 22.28
N ILE A 30 42.02 -13.85 21.21
CA ILE A 30 41.43 -14.21 19.91
C ILE A 30 40.57 -15.47 20.03
N GLU A 31 41.03 -16.49 20.74
CA GLU A 31 40.24 -17.72 20.95
C GLU A 31 39.00 -17.45 21.80
N GLN A 32 39.09 -16.59 22.81
CA GLN A 32 37.92 -16.17 23.60
C GLN A 32 36.90 -15.40 22.74
N LEU A 33 37.35 -14.48 21.89
CA LEU A 33 36.46 -13.73 20.98
C LEU A 33 35.81 -14.64 19.93
N LYS A 34 36.54 -15.64 19.40
CA LYS A 34 35.97 -16.64 18.49
C LYS A 34 34.88 -17.47 19.15
N ALA A 35 35.09 -17.90 20.40
CA ALA A 35 34.10 -18.63 21.17
C ALA A 35 32.83 -17.77 21.36
N HIS A 36 33.00 -16.52 21.78
CA HIS A 36 31.87 -15.60 21.99
C HIS A 36 31.10 -15.32 20.69
N LEU A 37 31.79 -15.07 19.57
CA LEU A 37 31.15 -14.88 18.27
C LEU A 37 30.41 -16.15 17.80
N GLY A 38 30.94 -17.33 18.13
CA GLY A 38 30.29 -18.62 17.88
C GLY A 38 28.97 -18.76 18.64
N GLU A 39 28.96 -18.40 19.92
CA GLU A 39 27.75 -18.40 20.77
C GLU A 39 26.70 -17.40 20.25
N GLU A 40 27.10 -16.17 19.94
CA GLU A 40 26.18 -15.16 19.39
C GLU A 40 25.58 -15.61 18.05
N ARG A 41 26.39 -16.20 17.17
CA ARG A 41 25.92 -16.74 15.89
C ARG A 41 24.91 -17.86 16.11
N HIS A 42 25.17 -18.76 17.05
CA HIS A 42 24.26 -19.85 17.37
C HIS A 42 22.93 -19.33 17.94
N ALA A 43 22.99 -18.35 18.86
CA ALA A 43 21.80 -17.72 19.42
C ALA A 43 20.93 -17.02 18.35
N ARG A 44 21.56 -16.34 17.38
CA ARG A 44 20.84 -15.72 16.25
C ARG A 44 20.17 -16.75 15.35
N LEU A 45 20.84 -17.87 15.06
CA LEU A 45 20.25 -18.95 14.26
C LEU A 45 19.04 -19.56 14.96
N GLN A 46 19.13 -19.85 16.26
CA GLN A 46 17.99 -20.33 17.04
C GLN A 46 16.83 -19.32 17.08
N GLN A 47 17.13 -18.02 17.14
CA GLN A 47 16.09 -16.98 17.08
C GLN A 47 15.41 -16.95 15.71
N GLN A 48 16.18 -17.10 14.63
CA GLN A 48 15.64 -17.16 13.28
C GLN A 48 14.71 -18.36 13.10
N GLU A 49 15.13 -19.55 13.57
CA GLU A 49 14.30 -20.76 13.52
C GLU A 49 12.98 -20.58 14.28
N ARG A 50 13.00 -19.94 15.46
CA ARG A 50 11.78 -19.60 16.20
C ARG A 50 10.86 -18.67 15.40
N HIS A 51 11.40 -17.60 14.80
CA HIS A 51 10.60 -16.69 13.99
C HIS A 51 9.99 -17.39 12.76
N GLU A 52 10.72 -18.30 12.11
CA GLU A 52 10.21 -19.08 10.98
C GLU A 52 9.05 -20.00 11.41
N GLN A 53 9.15 -20.58 12.60
CA GLN A 53 8.08 -21.39 13.19
C GLN A 53 6.83 -20.55 13.51
N ASP A 54 7.01 -19.37 14.12
CA ASP A 54 5.91 -18.44 14.42
C ASP A 54 5.19 -17.99 13.14
N ILE A 55 5.94 -17.68 12.07
CA ILE A 55 5.38 -17.31 10.77
C ILE A 55 4.54 -18.46 10.19
N LYS A 56 5.00 -19.70 10.34
CA LYS A 56 4.25 -20.87 9.88
C LYS A 56 2.95 -21.03 10.66
N GLU A 57 2.99 -20.90 11.98
CA GLU A 57 1.79 -21.00 12.83
C GLU A 57 0.77 -19.90 12.53
N LEU A 58 1.23 -18.66 12.29
CA LEU A 58 0.37 -17.56 11.89
C LEU A 58 -0.28 -17.81 10.51
N LYS A 59 0.46 -18.38 9.55
CA LYS A 59 -0.09 -18.75 8.24
C LYS A 59 -1.14 -19.85 8.35
N ASP A 60 -0.89 -20.86 9.18
CA ASP A 60 -1.83 -21.95 9.41
C ASP A 60 -3.11 -21.43 10.11
N THR A 61 -2.94 -20.54 11.09
CA THR A 61 -4.05 -19.86 11.77
C THR A 61 -4.87 -19.00 10.80
N LEU A 62 -4.21 -18.23 9.93
CA LEU A 62 -4.88 -17.44 8.90
C LEU A 62 -5.65 -18.34 7.92
N GLY A 63 -5.06 -19.47 7.51
CA GLY A 63 -5.74 -20.46 6.68
C GLY A 63 -6.98 -21.04 7.36
N HIS A 64 -6.89 -21.30 8.67
CA HIS A 64 -8.01 -21.81 9.45
C HIS A 64 -9.12 -20.75 9.62
N LEU A 65 -8.76 -19.49 9.91
CA LEU A 65 -9.71 -18.39 9.97
C LEU A 65 -10.40 -18.17 8.62
N HIS A 66 -9.66 -18.21 7.51
CA HIS A 66 -10.26 -18.17 6.17
C HIS A 66 -11.22 -19.33 5.90
N ALA A 67 -10.97 -20.53 6.44
CA ALA A 67 -11.87 -21.67 6.30
C ALA A 67 -13.11 -21.57 7.21
N GLN A 68 -12.96 -21.00 8.41
CA GLN A 68 -14.07 -20.78 9.36
C GLN A 68 -14.96 -19.60 8.97
N MET A 69 -14.38 -18.58 8.33
CA MET A 69 -15.10 -17.57 7.58
C MET A 69 -15.63 -18.24 6.32
N ALA A 70 -16.67 -19.07 6.47
CA ALA A 70 -17.52 -19.45 5.37
C ALA A 70 -17.81 -18.17 4.57
N PRO A 71 -17.69 -18.18 3.23
CA PRO A 71 -18.11 -17.02 2.46
C PRO A 71 -19.50 -16.68 2.94
N LEU A 72 -19.69 -15.43 3.41
CA LEU A 72 -21.01 -14.91 3.73
C LEU A 72 -21.95 -15.43 2.65
N PRO A 73 -23.13 -16.01 3.00
CA PRO A 73 -24.04 -16.49 1.98
C PRO A 73 -24.17 -15.37 0.97
N ARG A 74 -23.65 -15.63 -0.24
CA ARG A 74 -23.46 -14.62 -1.28
C ARG A 74 -24.80 -13.92 -1.39
N ALA A 75 -24.89 -12.70 -0.83
CA ALA A 75 -26.12 -11.95 -0.86
C ALA A 75 -26.43 -11.78 -2.34
N SER A 76 -27.47 -12.48 -2.79
CA SER A 76 -27.87 -12.69 -4.17
C SER A 76 -26.89 -13.46 -5.08
N GLN A 77 -27.24 -14.71 -5.39
CA GLN A 77 -27.07 -15.24 -6.74
C GLN A 77 -28.22 -14.72 -7.62
N HIS A 78 -28.34 -13.40 -7.76
CA HIS A 78 -29.14 -12.84 -8.83
C HIS A 78 -28.20 -12.62 -10.02
N PRO A 79 -28.35 -13.35 -11.14
CA PRO A 79 -27.76 -12.94 -12.41
C PRO A 79 -28.60 -11.79 -12.97
N ASP A 80 -28.84 -10.76 -12.16
CA ASP A 80 -29.43 -9.54 -12.67
C ASP A 80 -28.33 -8.84 -13.46
N PRO A 81 -28.64 -8.29 -14.64
CA PRO A 81 -27.64 -7.62 -15.45
C PRO A 81 -26.97 -6.54 -14.59
N ILE A 82 -25.65 -6.57 -14.59
CA ILE A 82 -24.83 -5.55 -13.94
C ILE A 82 -25.02 -4.27 -14.77
N TRP A 83 -25.68 -3.26 -14.20
CA TRP A 83 -25.93 -2.00 -14.89
C TRP A 83 -24.97 -0.92 -14.39
N ALA A 84 -24.35 -0.20 -15.32
CA ALA A 84 -23.80 1.12 -15.02
C ALA A 84 -24.94 2.08 -14.65
N ASN A 85 -24.65 3.18 -13.95
CA ASN A 85 -25.66 4.18 -13.61
C ASN A 85 -26.37 4.80 -14.83
N CYS A 86 -25.74 4.78 -16.00
CA CYS A 86 -26.35 5.21 -17.26
C CYS A 86 -27.25 4.16 -17.91
N GLY A 87 -27.39 2.97 -17.31
CA GLY A 87 -28.14 1.83 -17.86
C GLY A 87 -27.40 1.05 -18.95
N SER A 88 -26.10 1.28 -19.14
CA SER A 88 -25.27 0.47 -20.05
C SER A 88 -24.81 -0.84 -19.40
N LEU A 89 -24.58 -1.85 -20.22
CA LEU A 89 -23.93 -3.12 -19.86
C LEU A 89 -22.46 -3.19 -20.32
N ASP A 90 -21.99 -2.18 -21.06
CA ASP A 90 -20.65 -2.17 -21.66
C ASP A 90 -19.55 -1.83 -20.64
N HIS A 91 -19.93 -1.22 -19.52
CA HIS A 91 -19.02 -0.86 -18.42
C HIS A 91 -19.68 -1.05 -17.06
N LYS A 92 -18.84 -1.04 -16.02
CA LYS A 92 -19.26 -1.09 -14.62
C LYS A 92 -19.53 0.31 -14.08
N MET A 93 -20.22 0.37 -12.95
CA MET A 93 -20.58 1.63 -12.28
C MET A 93 -19.37 2.53 -11.98
N ASP A 94 -18.23 1.95 -11.60
CA ASP A 94 -16.97 2.67 -11.31
C ASP A 94 -16.31 3.32 -12.54
N HIS A 95 -16.78 3.03 -13.75
CA HIS A 95 -16.29 3.64 -15.00
C HIS A 95 -17.37 4.45 -15.73
N CYS A 96 -18.51 4.73 -15.07
CA CYS A 96 -19.62 5.45 -15.68
C CYS A 96 -19.42 6.97 -15.56
N LEU A 97 -19.28 7.66 -16.69
CA LEU A 97 -19.11 9.11 -16.77
C LEU A 97 -20.44 9.86 -16.89
N HIS A 98 -21.45 9.23 -17.49
CA HIS A 98 -22.74 9.86 -17.74
C HIS A 98 -23.65 9.77 -16.51
N VAL A 99 -23.32 10.55 -15.49
CA VAL A 99 -24.02 10.56 -14.20
C VAL A 99 -24.23 11.97 -13.64
N PRO A 100 -25.20 12.75 -14.15
CA PRO A 100 -25.39 14.14 -13.73
C PRO A 100 -25.65 14.29 -12.23
N GLU A 101 -26.24 13.29 -11.57
CA GLU A 101 -26.47 13.34 -10.12
C GLU A 101 -25.28 12.82 -9.28
N GLY A 102 -24.19 12.40 -9.93
CA GLY A 102 -23.06 11.69 -9.33
C GLY A 102 -23.19 10.17 -9.46
N LEU A 103 -22.14 9.43 -9.09
CA LEU A 103 -22.21 7.96 -9.08
C LEU A 103 -23.02 7.49 -7.86
N HIS A 104 -24.28 7.16 -8.06
CA HIS A 104 -25.15 6.54 -7.06
C HIS A 104 -24.87 5.04 -6.90
N GLY A 105 -25.11 4.52 -5.71
CA GLY A 105 -24.98 3.10 -5.44
C GLY A 105 -23.62 2.68 -4.93
N CYS A 106 -23.41 1.37 -4.90
CA CYS A 106 -22.23 0.74 -4.35
C CYS A 106 -21.40 0.15 -5.48
N ILE A 107 -20.19 0.64 -5.72
CA ILE A 107 -19.31 0.08 -6.75
C ILE A 107 -18.72 -1.29 -6.38
N LEU A 108 -18.70 -1.63 -5.09
CA LEU A 108 -18.25 -2.94 -4.61
C LEU A 108 -19.29 -4.03 -4.87
N CYS A 109 -20.56 -3.73 -4.61
CA CYS A 109 -21.69 -4.60 -4.89
C CYS A 109 -22.18 -4.46 -6.33
N ASN A 110 -21.80 -3.37 -7.00
CA ASN A 110 -22.16 -2.98 -8.35
C ASN A 110 -23.68 -2.91 -8.59
N ASN A 111 -24.38 -2.28 -7.65
CA ASN A 111 -25.83 -2.06 -7.67
C ASN A 111 -26.18 -0.72 -7.01
N VAL A 112 -27.44 -0.30 -7.14
CA VAL A 112 -27.95 0.99 -6.62
C VAL A 112 -28.73 0.86 -5.31
N ASP A 113 -28.72 -0.32 -4.66
CA ASP A 113 -29.53 -0.59 -3.47
C ASP A 113 -29.07 0.19 -2.24
N HIS A 114 -27.78 0.53 -2.20
CA HIS A 114 -27.15 1.28 -1.12
C HIS A 114 -25.94 2.06 -1.65
N ASP A 115 -25.61 3.17 -0.99
CA ASP A 115 -24.40 3.94 -1.32
C ASP A 115 -23.14 3.22 -0.85
N THR A 116 -22.00 3.57 -1.45
CA THR A 116 -20.73 2.87 -1.19
C THR A 116 -20.29 2.99 0.28
N ASP A 117 -20.51 4.13 0.94
CA ASP A 117 -20.03 4.40 2.30
C ASP A 117 -20.85 3.74 3.41
N VAL A 118 -22.03 3.22 3.10
CA VAL A 118 -22.84 2.39 4.02
C VAL A 118 -22.69 0.88 3.76
N CYS A 119 -21.88 0.50 2.76
CA CYS A 119 -21.66 -0.90 2.41
C CYS A 119 -20.88 -1.65 3.50
N ALA A 120 -21.31 -2.87 3.84
CA ALA A 120 -20.60 -3.72 4.80
C ALA A 120 -19.16 -4.05 4.35
N LEU A 121 -18.93 -4.23 3.04
CA LEU A 121 -17.60 -4.47 2.50
C LEU A 121 -16.72 -3.22 2.63
N PHE A 122 -17.27 -2.04 2.35
CA PHE A 122 -16.55 -0.77 2.46
C PHE A 122 -16.21 -0.45 3.92
N THR A 123 -17.15 -0.62 4.83
CA THR A 123 -16.96 -0.34 6.26
C THR A 123 -15.95 -1.29 6.92
N ALA A 124 -15.80 -2.50 6.39
CA ALA A 124 -14.77 -3.45 6.83
C ALA A 124 -13.36 -3.15 6.29
N MET A 125 -13.21 -2.25 5.30
CA MET A 125 -11.91 -1.87 4.75
C MET A 125 -11.09 -1.00 5.71
N SER A 126 -9.78 -1.01 5.54
CA SER A 126 -8.93 -0.01 6.18
C SER A 126 -9.27 1.39 5.63
N PHE A 127 -9.07 2.43 6.44
CA PHE A 127 -9.32 3.80 5.98
C PHE A 127 -8.47 4.15 4.73
N LYS A 128 -7.26 3.62 4.63
CA LYS A 128 -6.41 3.76 3.44
C LYS A 128 -7.08 3.17 2.19
N ASP A 129 -7.64 1.97 2.30
CA ASP A 129 -8.30 1.31 1.17
C ASP A 129 -9.60 2.01 0.79
N GLN A 130 -10.33 2.54 1.77
CA GLN A 130 -11.50 3.40 1.54
C GLN A 130 -11.12 4.65 0.73
N ILE A 131 -10.01 5.31 1.10
CA ILE A 131 -9.48 6.47 0.38
C ILE A 131 -9.01 6.10 -1.03
N GLN A 132 -8.35 4.95 -1.17
CA GLN A 132 -7.93 4.45 -2.48
C GLN A 132 -9.12 4.34 -3.43
N LEU A 133 -10.23 3.80 -2.93
CA LEU A 133 -11.46 3.61 -3.70
C LEU A 133 -12.19 4.92 -3.99
N LEU A 134 -12.41 5.77 -2.98
CA LEU A 134 -13.21 6.99 -3.14
C LEU A 134 -12.49 8.10 -3.92
N ILE A 135 -11.16 8.10 -3.94
CA ILE A 135 -10.37 9.24 -4.44
C ILE A 135 -9.37 8.81 -5.51
N TYR A 136 -8.43 7.92 -5.17
CA TYR A 136 -7.31 7.61 -6.07
C TYR A 136 -7.76 6.86 -7.33
N GLN A 137 -8.71 5.93 -7.20
CA GLN A 137 -9.26 5.19 -8.34
C GLN A 137 -10.22 6.02 -9.19
N LEU A 138 -10.81 7.08 -8.62
CA LEU A 138 -11.78 7.94 -9.29
C LEU A 138 -11.16 9.27 -9.75
N GLY A 139 -9.83 9.35 -9.85
CA GLY A 139 -9.15 10.54 -10.35
C GLY A 139 -9.59 10.87 -11.79
N SER A 140 -10.00 12.12 -12.03
CA SER A 140 -10.57 12.56 -13.31
C SER A 140 -11.87 11.82 -13.71
N MET A 141 -12.65 11.35 -12.74
CA MET A 141 -13.96 10.74 -12.95
C MET A 141 -15.01 11.34 -12.02
N PRO A 142 -16.32 11.14 -12.27
CA PRO A 142 -17.36 11.56 -11.34
C PRO A 142 -17.13 10.97 -9.95
N ALA A 143 -17.37 11.77 -8.91
CA ALA A 143 -17.29 11.29 -7.54
C ALA A 143 -18.42 10.32 -7.20
N LEU A 144 -18.15 9.39 -6.29
CA LEU A 144 -19.18 8.58 -5.64
C LEU A 144 -20.06 9.43 -4.74
N LYS A 145 -21.37 9.22 -4.86
CA LYS A 145 -22.33 9.73 -3.90
C LYS A 145 -22.14 8.98 -2.60
N THR A 146 -21.91 9.77 -1.56
CA THR A 146 -21.63 9.34 -0.18
C THR A 146 -22.25 10.38 0.75
N GLU A 147 -22.54 10.00 1.99
CA GLU A 147 -23.00 10.92 3.02
C GLU A 147 -21.95 12.02 3.28
N LYS A 148 -20.67 11.65 3.23
CA LYS A 148 -19.54 12.56 3.40
C LYS A 148 -18.84 12.83 2.05
N PRO A 149 -18.80 14.08 1.55
CA PRO A 149 -18.12 14.41 0.29
C PRO A 149 -16.65 13.97 0.27
N TRP A 150 -16.17 13.54 -0.91
CA TRP A 150 -14.79 13.05 -1.09
C TRP A 150 -13.72 14.03 -0.59
N ALA A 151 -13.95 15.35 -0.71
CA ALA A 151 -13.03 16.37 -0.22
C ALA A 151 -12.82 16.29 1.30
N LYS A 152 -13.86 15.94 2.07
CA LYS A 152 -13.74 15.73 3.51
C LYS A 152 -12.99 14.44 3.84
N TRP A 153 -13.21 13.37 3.07
CA TRP A 153 -12.41 12.15 3.17
C TRP A 153 -10.92 12.43 2.93
N LEU A 154 -10.59 13.24 1.92
CA LEU A 154 -9.21 13.63 1.64
C LEU A 154 -8.59 14.47 2.76
N GLY A 155 -9.34 15.44 3.29
CA GLY A 155 -8.89 16.27 4.41
C GLY A 155 -8.64 15.45 5.68
N GLU A 156 -9.49 14.47 5.97
CA GLU A 156 -9.24 13.52 7.07
C GLU A 156 -8.02 12.66 6.80
N TRP A 157 -7.83 12.17 5.57
CA TRP A 157 -6.66 11.39 5.19
C TRP A 157 -5.36 12.18 5.33
N SER A 158 -5.35 13.45 4.92
CA SER A 158 -4.15 14.30 4.91
C SER A 158 -3.58 14.59 6.29
N ILE A 159 -4.35 14.41 7.37
CA ILE A 159 -3.88 14.62 8.75
C ILE A 159 -3.50 13.32 9.47
N ARG A 160 -3.81 12.14 8.91
CA ARG A 160 -3.52 10.88 9.59
C ARG A 160 -2.05 10.44 9.43
N PRO A 161 -1.47 9.73 10.41
CA PRO A 161 -0.08 9.24 10.30
C PRO A 161 0.12 8.22 9.19
N ASP A 162 -0.89 7.39 8.90
CA ASP A 162 -0.87 6.34 7.89
C ASP A 162 -0.87 6.86 6.44
N SER A 163 -1.12 8.16 6.24
CA SER A 163 -1.01 8.81 4.93
C SER A 163 0.38 9.34 4.61
N ARG A 164 1.33 9.19 5.54
CA ARG A 164 2.71 9.63 5.36
C ARG A 164 3.55 8.56 4.66
N GLY A 165 4.36 9.00 3.70
CA GLY A 165 5.41 8.21 3.08
C GLY A 165 6.57 7.93 4.05
N VAL A 166 7.57 7.20 3.57
CA VAL A 166 8.79 6.85 4.35
C VAL A 166 9.55 8.10 4.79
N ASP A 167 9.47 9.18 4.02
CA ASP A 167 10.07 10.48 4.29
C ASP A 167 9.19 11.38 5.19
N GLY A 168 8.05 10.88 5.67
CA GLY A 168 7.10 11.65 6.46
C GLY A 168 6.28 12.65 5.64
N SER A 169 6.35 12.63 4.31
CA SER A 169 5.58 13.52 3.44
C SER A 169 4.20 12.96 3.10
N PHE A 170 3.23 13.83 2.83
CA PHE A 170 1.94 13.45 2.28
C PHE A 170 1.95 13.64 0.76
N SER A 171 1.61 12.60 0.00
CA SER A 171 1.50 12.68 -1.46
C SER A 171 0.04 12.87 -1.87
N MET A 172 -0.25 14.05 -2.41
CA MET A 172 -1.56 14.37 -2.98
C MET A 172 -1.84 13.47 -4.20
N PRO A 173 -3.08 12.97 -4.38
CA PRO A 173 -3.46 12.31 -5.63
C PRO A 173 -3.15 13.20 -6.83
N ALA A 174 -2.54 12.64 -7.87
CA ALA A 174 -2.22 13.38 -9.09
C ALA A 174 -3.47 13.92 -9.81
N ARG A 175 -4.60 13.23 -9.63
CA ARG A 175 -5.91 13.57 -10.18
C ARG A 175 -6.95 13.33 -9.11
N LEU A 176 -7.89 14.25 -9.00
CA LEU A 176 -8.97 14.20 -8.03
C LEU A 176 -10.30 13.90 -8.74
N PRO A 177 -11.28 13.32 -8.04
CA PRO A 177 -12.63 13.18 -8.58
C PRO A 177 -13.20 14.53 -9.00
N TRP A 178 -14.05 14.51 -10.02
CA TRP A 178 -14.80 15.67 -10.45
C TRP A 178 -15.79 16.11 -9.38
N GLY A 179 -15.97 17.42 -9.27
CA GLY A 179 -17.09 18.00 -8.56
C GLY A 179 -18.41 17.73 -9.29
N GLN A 180 -19.50 17.87 -8.54
CA GLN A 180 -20.85 17.65 -9.07
C GLN A 180 -21.18 18.61 -10.22
N ALA A 181 -20.80 19.89 -10.10
CA ALA A 181 -21.07 20.89 -11.14
C ALA A 181 -20.39 20.53 -12.47
N PHE A 182 -19.12 20.10 -12.43
CA PHE A 182 -18.38 19.67 -13.61
C PHE A 182 -18.99 18.41 -14.24
N THR A 183 -19.39 17.45 -13.39
CA THR A 183 -20.07 16.23 -13.83
C THR A 183 -21.40 16.56 -14.54
N ILE A 184 -22.19 17.47 -13.98
CA ILE A 184 -23.45 17.94 -14.59
C ILE A 184 -23.18 18.61 -15.92
N ASP A 185 -22.23 19.55 -15.97
CA ASP A 185 -21.93 20.32 -17.19
C ASP A 185 -21.47 19.41 -18.33
N LEU A 186 -20.62 18.42 -18.03
CA LEU A 186 -20.15 17.46 -19.01
C LEU A 186 -21.27 16.51 -19.47
N ALA A 187 -22.09 16.01 -18.54
CA ALA A 187 -23.17 15.06 -18.85
C ALA A 187 -24.36 15.73 -19.57
N CYS A 188 -24.65 16.99 -19.28
CA CYS A 188 -25.79 17.73 -19.82
C CYS A 188 -25.44 18.54 -21.08
N ARG A 189 -26.45 19.01 -21.81
CA ARG A 189 -26.23 19.81 -23.03
C ARG A 189 -25.76 21.23 -22.69
N PRO A 190 -24.81 21.78 -23.48
CA PRO A 190 -24.39 21.32 -24.81
C PRO A 190 -23.34 20.19 -24.85
N HIS A 191 -22.65 19.89 -23.76
CA HIS A 191 -21.49 18.97 -23.75
C HIS A 191 -21.83 17.48 -23.65
N GLY A 192 -23.10 17.08 -23.54
CA GLY A 192 -23.48 15.67 -23.44
C GLY A 192 -22.95 14.76 -24.56
N HIS A 193 -22.68 15.29 -25.77
CA HIS A 193 -22.00 14.55 -26.84
C HIS A 193 -20.51 14.30 -26.55
N GLU A 194 -19.84 15.22 -25.86
CA GLU A 194 -18.46 15.07 -25.42
C GLU A 194 -18.36 14.02 -24.31
N CYS A 195 -19.30 14.00 -23.35
CA CYS A 195 -19.36 12.96 -22.33
C CYS A 195 -19.50 11.55 -22.94
N GLN A 196 -20.32 11.39 -23.99
CA GLN A 196 -20.45 10.11 -24.69
C GLN A 196 -19.16 9.70 -25.42
N ALA A 197 -18.46 10.66 -26.04
CA ALA A 197 -17.17 10.40 -26.68
C ALA A 197 -16.11 9.97 -25.65
N LEU A 198 -16.04 10.69 -24.52
CA LEU A 198 -15.15 10.37 -23.40
C LEU A 198 -15.48 8.99 -22.79
N GLN A 199 -16.76 8.66 -22.63
CA GLN A 199 -17.18 7.34 -22.15
C GLN A 199 -16.68 6.24 -23.08
N LYS A 200 -16.83 6.43 -24.39
CA LYS A 200 -16.37 5.47 -25.40
C LYS A 200 -14.85 5.28 -25.35
N GLU A 201 -14.08 6.37 -25.23
CA GLU A 201 -12.63 6.31 -25.09
C GLU A 201 -12.21 5.61 -23.80
N CYS A 202 -12.86 5.96 -22.67
CA CYS A 202 -12.64 5.30 -21.39
C CYS A 202 -12.98 3.80 -21.46
N ASP A 203 -14.08 3.43 -22.11
CA ASP A 203 -14.49 2.04 -22.27
C ASP A 203 -13.51 1.22 -23.11
N GLN A 204 -12.91 1.84 -24.12
CA GLN A 204 -11.93 1.20 -25.01
C GLN A 204 -10.55 1.07 -24.38
N HIS A 205 -10.07 2.11 -23.71
CA HIS A 205 -8.68 2.18 -23.23
C HIS A 205 -8.52 1.89 -21.74
N LYS A 206 -9.60 1.99 -20.96
CA LYS A 206 -9.60 1.89 -19.49
C LYS A 206 -8.57 2.82 -18.84
N ASP A 207 -8.34 3.98 -19.47
CA ASP A 207 -7.37 4.98 -19.06
C ASP A 207 -8.08 6.28 -18.67
N THR A 208 -8.15 6.55 -17.37
CA THR A 208 -8.73 7.79 -16.83
C THR A 208 -7.82 9.00 -17.01
N GLY A 209 -6.55 8.79 -17.40
CA GLY A 209 -5.60 9.86 -17.71
C GLY A 209 -5.99 10.69 -18.94
N LEU A 210 -6.79 10.12 -19.83
CA LEU A 210 -7.33 10.80 -21.02
C LEU A 210 -8.53 11.70 -20.70
N LEU A 211 -9.13 11.52 -19.52
CA LEU A 211 -10.28 12.29 -19.09
C LEU A 211 -9.88 13.70 -18.66
N PRO A 212 -10.76 14.69 -18.86
CA PRO A 212 -10.49 16.06 -18.45
C PRO A 212 -10.29 16.16 -16.94
N ILE A 213 -9.54 17.18 -16.54
CA ILE A 213 -9.35 17.53 -15.14
C ILE A 213 -10.40 18.59 -14.80
N ASP A 214 -11.18 18.37 -13.74
CA ASP A 214 -12.07 19.39 -13.20
C ASP A 214 -11.23 20.53 -12.61
N PRO A 215 -11.30 21.76 -13.16
CA PRO A 215 -10.55 22.90 -12.65
C PRO A 215 -10.83 23.16 -11.17
N ALA A 216 -12.08 22.98 -10.70
CA ALA A 216 -12.45 23.22 -9.31
C ALA A 216 -11.76 22.23 -8.36
N SER A 217 -11.49 21.01 -8.82
CA SER A 217 -10.76 20.00 -8.05
C SER A 217 -9.25 20.29 -7.98
N VAL A 218 -8.68 21.05 -8.93
CA VAL A 218 -7.26 21.47 -8.89
C VAL A 218 -7.04 22.61 -7.89
N PHE A 219 -7.99 23.53 -7.77
CA PHE A 219 -7.92 24.71 -6.91
C PHE A 219 -8.50 24.50 -5.50
N ALA A 220 -8.92 23.28 -5.15
CA ALA A 220 -9.24 22.91 -3.78
C ALA A 220 -7.96 22.87 -2.94
N GLY A 221 -7.39 24.05 -2.67
CA GLY A 221 -6.37 24.25 -1.66
C GLY A 221 -6.98 23.92 -0.30
N PHE A 222 -6.60 22.76 0.22
CA PHE A 222 -6.78 22.41 1.62
C PHE A 222 -5.69 23.08 2.46
#